data_AF-A0A7W0G1G6-F1
#
_entry.id   AF-A0A7W0G1G6-F1
#
_cell.length_a   1.000
_cell.length_b   1.000
_cell.length_c   1.000
_cell.angle_alpha   90.00
_cell.angle_beta   90.00
_cell.angle_gamma   90.00
#
_symmetry.space_group_name_H-M   'P 1'
#
loop_
_entity.id
_entity.type
_entity.pdbx_description
1 polymer ?
#
loop_
_entity_poly.entity_id
_entity_poly.type
_entity_poly.pdbx_seq_one_letter_code
_entity_poly.pdbx_strand_id
1 'polypeptide(L)'
;MTIDHERMEHVVGRALIKVAGDMAWSGAITRAARELEWNPYIHWDGDTLLVLSDSNELYTVGKGCRCKSSQWKKPCWHRALARLLLRYDEASSVLATGGADGSVTRD
;
A
#
# COMPACT_ATOMS: atom_id res chain seq x y z
N MET A 1 3.71 -12.92 -3.05
CA MET A 1 4.72 -12.25 -2.21
C MET A 1 4.45 -12.60 -0.75
N THR A 2 5.45 -12.64 0.10
CA THR A 2 5.25 -12.78 1.56
C THR A 2 5.24 -11.38 2.16
N ILE A 3 4.08 -10.94 2.68
CA ILE A 3 3.94 -9.65 3.35
C ILE A 3 4.20 -9.84 4.84
N ASP A 4 5.02 -8.97 5.40
CA ASP A 4 5.15 -8.78 6.84
C ASP A 4 3.94 -8.00 7.36
N HIS A 5 3.12 -8.69 8.14
CA HIS A 5 1.81 -8.21 8.54
C HIS A 5 1.91 -7.01 9.48
N GLU A 6 2.82 -7.04 10.46
CA GLU A 6 2.99 -5.95 11.43
C GLU A 6 3.44 -4.66 10.73
N ARG A 7 4.38 -4.78 9.79
CA ARG A 7 4.81 -3.63 8.97
C ARG A 7 3.68 -3.10 8.11
N MET A 8 2.90 -3.98 7.47
CA MET A 8 1.77 -3.54 6.64
C MET A 8 0.68 -2.86 7.49
N GLU A 9 0.38 -3.37 8.68
CA GLU A 9 -0.55 -2.75 9.63
C GLU A 9 -0.11 -1.33 9.99
N HIS A 10 1.18 -1.12 10.28
CA HIS A 10 1.71 0.21 10.55
C HIS A 10 1.57 1.16 9.34
N VAL A 11 1.83 0.67 8.12
CA VAL A 11 1.63 1.45 6.88
C VAL A 11 0.16 1.83 6.69
N VAL A 12 -0.76 0.88 6.91
CA VAL A 12 -2.21 1.11 6.83
C VAL A 12 -2.67 2.12 7.88
N GLY A 13 -2.22 1.98 9.14
CA GLY A 13 -2.53 2.92 10.22
C GLY A 13 -2.10 4.35 9.90
N ARG A 14 -0.87 4.54 9.41
CA ARG A 14 -0.39 5.86 8.96
C ARG A 14 -1.19 6.41 7.79
N ALA A 15 -1.58 5.55 6.84
CA ALA A 15 -2.40 5.96 5.71
C ALA A 15 -3.80 6.44 6.16
N LEU A 16 -4.43 5.74 7.10
CA LEU A 16 -5.73 6.12 7.67
C LEU A 16 -5.67 7.44 8.45
N ILE A 17 -4.65 7.63 9.28
CA ILE A 17 -4.42 8.92 9.98
C ILE A 17 -4.30 10.07 8.97
N LYS A 18 -3.56 9.86 7.88
CA LYS A 18 -3.34 10.89 6.86
C LYS A 18 -4.62 11.31 6.14
N VAL A 19 -5.59 10.42 6.00
CA VAL A 19 -6.87 10.69 5.34
C VAL A 19 -8.01 10.89 6.35
N ALA A 20 -7.69 11.14 7.62
CA ALA A 20 -8.70 11.37 8.65
C ALA A 20 -9.68 12.48 8.20
N GLY A 21 -10.98 12.16 8.25
CA GLY A 21 -12.05 13.05 7.77
C GLY A 21 -12.47 12.82 6.31
N ASP A 22 -11.69 12.09 5.50
CA ASP A 22 -12.10 11.64 4.16
C ASP A 22 -12.59 10.19 4.20
N MET A 23 -13.90 10.03 4.31
CA MET A 23 -14.55 8.71 4.40
C MET A 23 -14.35 7.88 3.13
N ALA A 24 -14.23 8.52 1.96
CA ALA A 24 -14.08 7.81 0.69
C ALA A 24 -12.67 7.22 0.55
N TRP A 25 -11.63 7.97 0.94
CA TRP A 25 -10.27 7.43 1.00
C TRP A 25 -10.10 6.42 2.13
N SER A 26 -10.69 6.66 3.30
CA SER A 26 -10.65 5.72 4.42
C SER A 26 -11.21 4.36 4.02
N GLY A 27 -12.41 4.34 3.40
CA GLY A 27 -13.02 3.10 2.90
C GLY A 27 -12.21 2.42 1.79
N ALA A 28 -11.56 3.20 0.92
CA ALA A 28 -10.68 2.66 -0.11
C ALA A 28 -9.43 1.99 0.48
N ILE A 29 -8.85 2.57 1.55
CA ILE A 29 -7.68 2.02 2.26
C ILE A 29 -8.06 0.76 3.02
N THR A 30 -9.16 0.77 3.78
CA THR A 30 -9.63 -0.42 4.50
C THR A 30 -9.92 -1.57 3.56
N ARG A 31 -10.55 -1.30 2.41
CA ARG A 31 -10.74 -2.33 1.38
C ARG A 31 -9.41 -2.83 0.85
N ALA A 32 -8.47 -1.95 0.50
CA ALA A 32 -7.16 -2.36 0.00
C ALA A 32 -6.39 -3.24 1.00
N ALA A 33 -6.43 -2.93 2.30
CA ALA A 33 -5.84 -3.76 3.34
C ALA A 33 -6.45 -5.17 3.36
N ARG A 34 -7.79 -5.27 3.29
CA ARG A 34 -8.47 -6.56 3.19
C ARG A 34 -8.09 -7.32 1.92
N GLU A 35 -7.99 -6.66 0.77
CA GLU A 35 -7.57 -7.35 -0.46
C GLU A 35 -6.15 -7.94 -0.32
N LEU A 36 -5.22 -7.28 0.37
CA LEU A 36 -3.88 -7.83 0.61
C LEU A 36 -3.89 -9.13 1.41
N GLU A 37 -4.85 -9.29 2.33
CA GLU A 37 -4.99 -10.47 3.17
C GLU A 37 -5.68 -11.63 2.42
N TRP A 38 -6.71 -11.32 1.63
CA TRP A 38 -7.64 -12.33 1.11
C TRP A 38 -7.53 -12.60 -0.38
N ASN A 39 -6.93 -11.71 -1.16
CA ASN A 39 -6.88 -11.83 -2.62
C ASN A 39 -5.54 -12.45 -3.06
N PRO A 40 -5.52 -13.72 -3.50
CA PRO A 40 -4.28 -14.38 -3.91
C PRO A 40 -3.76 -13.89 -5.27
N TYR A 41 -4.56 -13.12 -6.01
CA TYR A 41 -4.27 -12.68 -7.37
C TYR A 41 -3.79 -11.23 -7.39
N ILE A 42 -2.84 -10.91 -6.52
CA ILE A 42 -2.15 -9.62 -6.45
C ILE A 42 -0.68 -9.82 -6.81
N HIS A 43 -0.20 -9.04 -7.77
CA HIS A 43 1.19 -8.97 -8.16
C HIS A 43 1.68 -7.53 -8.17
N TRP A 44 2.86 -7.31 -7.59
CA TRP A 44 3.50 -6.02 -7.46
C TRP A 44 4.98 -6.15 -7.81
N ASP A 45 5.47 -5.29 -8.69
CA ASP A 45 6.86 -5.30 -9.17
C ASP A 45 7.72 -4.14 -8.63
N GLY A 46 7.15 -3.29 -7.76
CA GLY A 46 7.78 -2.08 -7.23
C GLY A 46 7.30 -0.77 -7.87
N ASP A 47 6.67 -0.82 -9.05
CA ASP A 47 6.13 0.36 -9.75
C ASP A 47 4.68 0.16 -10.22
N THR A 48 4.36 -1.06 -10.66
CA THR A 48 3.08 -1.45 -11.22
C THR A 48 2.42 -2.57 -10.41
N LEU A 49 1.15 -2.34 -10.09
CA LEU A 49 0.25 -3.31 -9.49
C LEU A 49 -0.59 -3.98 -10.59
N LEU A 50 -0.61 -5.32 -10.57
CA LEU A 50 -1.58 -6.15 -11.28
C LEU A 50 -2.46 -6.84 -10.25
N VAL A 51 -3.77 -6.69 -10.37
CA VAL A 51 -4.74 -7.28 -9.41
C VAL A 51 -6.01 -7.74 -10.11
N LEU A 52 -6.45 -8.95 -9.78
CA LEU A 52 -7.78 -9.42 -10.18
C LEU A 52 -8.81 -8.91 -9.17
N SER A 53 -9.81 -8.17 -9.65
CA SER A 53 -10.91 -7.64 -8.83
C SER A 53 -12.06 -8.65 -8.73
N ASP A 54 -12.96 -8.48 -7.74
CA ASP A 54 -14.22 -9.24 -7.59
C ASP A 54 -15.10 -9.25 -8.84
N SER A 55 -14.91 -8.28 -9.74
CA SER A 55 -15.57 -8.20 -11.05
C SER A 55 -15.00 -9.18 -12.08
N ASN A 56 -14.03 -10.03 -11.71
CA ASN A 56 -13.23 -10.86 -12.60
C ASN A 56 -12.47 -10.07 -13.69
N GLU A 57 -12.25 -8.78 -13.45
CA GLU A 57 -11.45 -7.94 -14.33
C GLU A 57 -10.05 -7.78 -13.76
N LEU A 58 -9.04 -7.90 -14.64
CA LEU A 58 -7.66 -7.64 -14.30
C LEU A 58 -7.39 -6.13 -14.42
N TYR A 59 -6.95 -5.54 -13.31
CA TYR A 59 -6.58 -4.13 -13.25
C TYR A 59 -5.08 -3.96 -13.15
N THR A 60 -4.56 -3.03 -13.97
CA THR A 60 -3.18 -2.54 -13.89
C THR A 60 -3.18 -1.14 -13.31
N VAL A 61 -2.35 -0.91 -12.28
CA VAL A 61 -2.17 0.40 -11.65
C VAL A 61 -0.69 0.72 -11.58
N GLY A 62 -0.23 1.59 -12.48
CA GLY A 62 1.07 2.27 -12.40
C GLY A 62 0.85 3.76 -12.11
N LYS A 63 1.12 4.63 -13.08
CA LYS A 63 0.85 6.10 -13.00
C LYS A 63 -0.61 6.48 -12.72
N GLY A 64 -1.55 5.55 -12.87
CA GLY A 64 -2.96 5.75 -12.58
C GLY A 64 -3.74 4.44 -12.65
N CYS A 65 -5.00 4.47 -12.21
CA CYS A 65 -5.94 3.36 -12.35
C CYS A 65 -7.04 3.74 -13.35
N ARG A 66 -7.45 2.81 -14.21
CA ARG A 66 -8.54 3.02 -15.18
C ARG A 66 -9.91 2.51 -14.71
N CYS A 67 -10.05 2.08 -13.45
CA CYS A 67 -11.35 1.66 -12.93
C CYS A 67 -12.35 2.84 -12.92
N LYS A 68 -13.64 2.49 -12.94
CA LYS A 68 -14.75 3.45 -12.99
C LYS A 68 -14.56 4.59 -11.97
N SER A 69 -14.34 4.29 -10.70
CA SER A 69 -14.14 5.32 -9.66
C SER A 69 -13.02 6.30 -10.00
N SER A 70 -11.90 5.83 -10.54
CA SER A 70 -10.79 6.69 -10.95
C SER A 70 -11.13 7.58 -12.15
N GLN A 71 -11.90 7.07 -13.12
CA GLN A 71 -12.42 7.87 -14.24
C GLN A 71 -13.30 9.03 -13.75
N TRP A 72 -14.07 8.81 -12.67
CA TRP A 72 -14.86 9.85 -12.00
C TRP A 72 -14.05 10.69 -10.99
N LYS A 73 -12.71 10.61 -11.01
CA LYS A 73 -11.79 11.27 -10.06
C LYS A 73 -12.07 10.94 -8.59
N LYS A 74 -12.75 9.83 -8.31
CA LYS A 74 -13.03 9.35 -6.95
C LYS A 74 -11.89 8.45 -6.44
N PRO A 75 -11.73 8.35 -5.11
CA PRO A 75 -10.86 7.36 -4.50
C PRO A 75 -11.24 5.95 -4.97
N CYS A 76 -10.24 5.10 -5.23
CA CYS A 76 -10.46 3.71 -5.56
C CYS A 76 -9.47 2.84 -4.81
N TRP A 77 -9.93 1.65 -4.41
CA TRP A 77 -9.13 0.74 -3.61
C TRP A 77 -7.89 0.25 -4.37
N HIS A 78 -7.93 0.09 -5.69
CA HIS A 78 -6.74 -0.27 -6.47
C HIS A 78 -5.61 0.77 -6.35
N ARG A 79 -5.95 2.08 -6.35
CA ARG A 79 -4.97 3.15 -6.12
C ARG A 79 -4.49 3.19 -4.68
N ALA A 80 -5.38 2.92 -3.73
CA ALA A 80 -4.99 2.81 -2.33
C ALA A 80 -4.00 1.65 -2.14
N LEU A 81 -4.29 0.49 -2.73
CA LEU A 81 -3.46 -0.71 -2.71
C LEU A 81 -2.05 -0.46 -3.26
N ALA A 82 -1.94 0.10 -4.47
CA ALA A 82 -0.63 0.45 -5.05
C ALA A 82 0.14 1.44 -4.15
N ARG A 83 -0.54 2.41 -3.55
CA ARG A 83 0.09 3.35 -2.61
C ARG A 83 0.55 2.68 -1.32
N LEU A 84 -0.22 1.74 -0.76
CA LEU A 84 0.19 0.99 0.44
C LEU A 84 1.44 0.17 0.17
N LEU A 85 1.48 -0.54 -0.97
CA LEU A 85 2.63 -1.35 -1.38
C LEU A 85 3.88 -0.49 -1.61
N LEU A 86 3.75 0.64 -2.30
CA LEU A 86 4.86 1.58 -2.47
C LEU A 86 5.42 2.06 -1.11
N ARG A 87 4.53 2.39 -0.15
CA ARG A 87 4.96 2.80 1.21
C ARG A 87 5.56 1.67 2.03
N TYR A 88 5.11 0.44 1.81
CA TYR A 88 5.69 -0.74 2.42
C TYR A 88 7.13 -0.99 1.92
N ASP A 89 7.35 -0.84 0.61
CA ASP A 89 8.70 -0.95 0.02
C ASP A 89 9.62 0.18 0.49
N GLU A 90 9.13 1.42 0.51
CA GLU A 90 9.85 2.57 1.07
C GLU A 90 10.27 2.33 2.53
N ALA A 91 9.35 1.81 3.37
CA ALA A 91 9.65 1.49 4.77
C ALA A 91 10.72 0.39 4.91
N SER A 92 10.82 -0.51 3.95
CA SER A 92 11.84 -1.57 3.89
C SER A 92 13.23 -1.00 3.58
N SER A 93 13.29 -0.01 2.70
CA SER A 93 14.56 0.62 2.29
C SER A 93 15.22 1.43 3.41
N VAL A 94 14.43 2.03 4.32
CA VAL A 94 14.95 2.85 5.44
C VAL A 94 15.65 1.98 6.49
N LEU A 95 15.18 0.74 6.73
CA LEU A 95 15.81 -0.18 7.68
C LEU A 95 17.17 -0.70 7.21
N ALA A 96 17.46 -0.66 5.90
CA ALA A 96 18.76 -1.05 5.35
C ALA A 96 19.88 -0.01 5.57
N THR A 97 19.55 1.21 6.06
CA THR A 97 20.52 2.32 6.19
C THR A 97 20.79 2.71 7.65
N GLY A 98 20.19 2.03 8.64
CA GLY A 98 20.27 2.37 10.06
C GLY A 98 21.32 1.64 10.89
N GLY A 99 22.32 1.00 10.26
CA GLY A 99 23.32 0.17 10.93
C GLY A 99 24.74 0.72 10.81
N ALA A 100 25.01 1.93 11.32
CA ALA A 100 26.37 2.38 11.56
C ALA A 100 26.44 3.40 12.71
N ASP A 101 27.21 3.00 13.71
CA ASP A 101 27.95 3.83 14.67
C ASP A 101 27.19 4.54 15.81
N GLY A 102 27.39 3.98 17.00
CA GLY A 102 27.14 4.64 18.28
C GLY A 102 28.00 4.03 19.39
N SER A 103 29.27 3.74 19.09
CA SER A 103 30.26 3.44 20.14
C SER A 103 30.96 4.75 20.52
N VAL A 104 30.40 5.46 21.50
CA VAL A 104 31.14 6.49 22.24
C VAL A 104 31.53 5.92 23.59
N THR A 105 32.84 5.84 23.78
CA THR A 105 33.57 5.40 24.95
C THR A 105 33.21 6.21 26.19
N ARG A 106 33.17 5.52 27.34
CA ARG A 106 33.21 6.10 28.68
C ARG A 106 34.61 6.69 28.92
N ASP A 107 34.66 7.90 29.45
CA ASP A 107 35.77 8.44 30.24
C ASP A 107 35.21 8.91 31.59
#